data_AF-A0A962JMQ6-F1
#
_entry.id   AF-A0A962JMQ6-F1
#
_cell.length_a   1.000
_cell.length_b   1.000
_cell.length_c   1.000
_cell.angle_alpha   90.00
_cell.angle_beta   90.00
_cell.angle_gamma   90.00
#
_symmetry.space_group_name_H-M   'P 1'
#
loop_
_entity.id
_entity.type
_entity.pdbx_description
1 polymer ?
#
loop_
_entity_poly.entity_id
_entity_poly.type
_entity_poly.pdbx_seq_one_letter_code
_entity_poly.pdbx_strand_id
1 'polypeptide(L)'
;HTLQGLNTPDFVFLFMPIESAYILLAEYAPAIFEKAYDKNIAIVTAANLLPVLRVVANLWSIQRQNQTTKELADQAGRVHDKLCVFVDKMEDLGKSIDKTQVIYRESFNTLKDGQGSLTKTVNKFVELGVKVNKQLPASVTMEDLS
;
A
#
# COMPACT_ATOMS: atom_id res chain seq x y z
N HIS A 1 -7.28 -45.37 -8.14
CA HIS A 1 -6.26 -44.59 -8.87
C HIS A 1 -6.95 -43.69 -9.89
N THR A 2 -7.28 -42.46 -9.49
CA THR A 2 -7.87 -41.44 -10.36
C THR A 2 -6.73 -40.73 -11.08
N LEU A 3 -6.69 -40.86 -12.41
CA LEU A 3 -5.66 -40.25 -13.25
C LEU A 3 -5.80 -38.72 -13.21
N GLN A 4 -4.91 -38.06 -12.47
CA GLN A 4 -4.68 -36.62 -12.55
C GLN A 4 -4.18 -36.29 -13.97
N GLY A 5 -4.96 -35.56 -14.76
CA GLY A 5 -4.53 -35.11 -16.09
C GLY A 5 -5.65 -34.86 -17.11
N LEU A 6 -6.87 -35.33 -16.87
CA LEU A 6 -8.00 -35.01 -17.74
C LEU A 6 -8.76 -33.81 -17.15
N ASN A 7 -8.35 -32.62 -17.57
CA ASN A 7 -9.16 -31.41 -17.44
C ASN A 7 -10.34 -31.55 -18.41
N THR A 8 -11.35 -32.32 -18.00
CA THR A 8 -12.57 -32.51 -18.80
C THR A 8 -13.20 -31.12 -18.95
N PRO A 9 -13.43 -30.60 -20.17
CA PRO A 9 -13.98 -29.26 -20.33
C PRO A 9 -15.35 -29.17 -19.64
N ASP A 10 -15.60 -28.08 -18.91
CA ASP A 10 -16.91 -27.81 -18.31
C ASP A 10 -18.03 -27.73 -19.36
N PHE A 11 -17.67 -27.41 -20.62
CA PHE A 11 -18.58 -27.32 -21.76
C PHE A 11 -17.87 -27.56 -23.09
N VAL A 12 -18.49 -28.30 -24.03
CA VAL A 12 -17.93 -28.62 -25.35
C VAL A 12 -18.80 -28.01 -26.45
N PHE A 13 -18.17 -27.37 -27.44
CA PHE A 13 -18.86 -26.87 -28.64
C PHE A 13 -18.81 -27.91 -29.76
N LEU A 14 -19.97 -28.44 -30.15
CA LEU A 14 -20.11 -29.32 -31.30
C LEU A 14 -20.44 -28.48 -32.54
N PHE A 15 -19.47 -28.36 -33.44
CA PHE A 15 -19.64 -27.59 -34.67
C PHE A 15 -20.40 -28.38 -35.74
N MET A 16 -21.51 -27.82 -36.22
CA MET A 16 -22.31 -28.32 -37.33
C MET A 16 -22.13 -27.39 -38.55
N PRO A 17 -21.42 -27.84 -39.61
CA PRO A 17 -21.10 -26.98 -40.75
C PRO A 17 -22.29 -26.69 -41.68
N ILE A 18 -23.35 -27.49 -41.61
CA ILE A 18 -24.51 -27.38 -42.50
C ILE A 18 -25.64 -26.68 -41.75
N GLU A 19 -25.86 -25.40 -42.06
CA GLU A 19 -26.86 -24.58 -41.36
C GLU A 19 -28.29 -25.05 -41.60
N SER A 20 -28.63 -25.49 -42.81
CA SER A 20 -29.96 -26.06 -43.11
C SER A 20 -30.26 -27.30 -42.26
N ALA A 21 -29.26 -28.14 -42.00
CA ALA A 21 -29.43 -29.32 -41.15
C ALA A 21 -29.60 -28.91 -39.68
N TYR A 22 -28.89 -27.89 -39.21
CA TYR A 22 -29.06 -27.32 -37.87
C TYR A 22 -30.50 -26.80 -37.66
N ILE A 23 -31.02 -26.04 -38.62
CA ILE A 23 -32.39 -25.48 -38.55
C ILE A 23 -33.43 -26.61 -38.57
N LEU A 24 -33.28 -27.59 -39.47
CA LEU A 24 -34.17 -28.75 -39.53
C LEU A 24 -34.16 -29.57 -38.25
N LEU A 25 -32.98 -29.78 -37.65
CA LEU A 25 -32.89 -30.50 -36.37
C LEU A 25 -33.51 -29.69 -35.24
N ALA A 26 -33.36 -28.36 -35.23
CA ALA A 26 -33.99 -27.50 -34.23
C ALA A 26 -35.52 -27.51 -34.33
N GLU A 27 -36.05 -27.58 -35.56
CA GLU A 27 -37.50 -27.58 -35.83
C GLU A 27 -38.14 -28.95 -35.57
N TYR A 28 -37.54 -30.03 -36.06
CA TYR A 28 -38.15 -31.37 -36.05
C TYR A 28 -37.62 -32.30 -34.95
N ALA A 29 -36.49 -31.98 -34.32
CA ALA A 29 -35.85 -32.82 -33.30
C ALA A 29 -35.20 -32.02 -32.15
N PRO A 30 -35.93 -31.10 -31.47
CA PRO A 30 -35.39 -30.26 -30.39
C PRO A 30 -34.83 -31.07 -29.21
N ALA A 31 -35.35 -32.28 -28.96
CA ALA A 31 -34.88 -33.19 -27.92
C ALA A 31 -33.38 -33.55 -28.06
N ILE A 32 -32.81 -33.45 -29.27
CA ILE A 32 -31.36 -33.65 -29.49
C ILE A 32 -30.56 -32.51 -28.86
N PHE A 33 -31.05 -31.26 -28.95
CA PHE A 33 -30.39 -30.10 -28.36
C PHE A 33 -30.47 -30.12 -26.84
N GLU A 34 -31.63 -30.48 -26.28
CA GLU A 34 -31.80 -30.65 -24.83
C GLU A 34 -30.85 -31.73 -24.29
N LYS A 35 -30.84 -32.91 -24.93
CA LYS A 35 -29.94 -34.00 -24.55
C LYS A 35 -28.46 -33.65 -24.70
N ALA A 36 -28.11 -32.84 -25.70
CA ALA A 36 -26.76 -32.32 -25.86
C ALA A 36 -26.40 -31.34 -24.73
N TYR A 37 -27.32 -30.43 -24.41
CA TYR A 37 -27.17 -29.46 -23.34
C TYR A 37 -27.01 -30.12 -21.96
N ASP A 38 -27.82 -31.15 -21.65
CA ASP A 38 -27.71 -31.96 -20.43
C ASP A 38 -26.35 -32.67 -20.30
N LYS A 39 -25.66 -32.87 -21.43
CA LYS A 39 -24.31 -33.43 -21.50
C LYS A 39 -23.22 -32.37 -21.60
N ASN A 40 -23.55 -31.11 -21.35
CA ASN A 40 -22.64 -29.96 -21.48
C ASN A 40 -22.10 -29.78 -22.91
N ILE A 41 -22.94 -30.04 -23.92
CA ILE A 41 -22.59 -29.88 -25.34
C ILE A 41 -23.48 -28.80 -25.97
N ALA A 42 -22.89 -27.69 -26.41
CA ALA A 42 -23.58 -26.73 -27.28
C ALA A 42 -23.35 -27.07 -28.74
N ILE A 43 -24.44 -27.31 -29.47
CA ILE A 43 -24.40 -27.42 -30.92
C ILE A 43 -24.34 -26.01 -31.51
N VAL A 44 -23.33 -25.74 -32.34
CA VAL A 44 -23.04 -24.42 -32.91
C VAL A 44 -22.79 -24.52 -34.40
N THR A 45 -23.13 -23.48 -35.15
CA THR A 45 -22.82 -23.30 -36.58
C THR A 45 -21.81 -22.18 -36.76
N ALA A 46 -21.37 -21.93 -38.00
CA ALA A 46 -20.47 -20.82 -38.31
C ALA A 46 -21.04 -19.46 -37.88
N ALA A 47 -22.37 -19.29 -37.93
CA ALA A 47 -23.03 -18.04 -37.61
C ALA A 47 -23.04 -17.72 -36.11
N ASN A 48 -23.17 -18.73 -35.24
CA ASN A 48 -23.32 -18.52 -33.80
C ASN A 48 -22.04 -18.80 -32.98
N LEU A 49 -21.06 -19.53 -33.54
CA LEU A 49 -19.80 -19.81 -32.85
C LEU A 49 -19.00 -18.54 -32.54
N LEU A 50 -18.78 -17.68 -33.55
CA LEU A 50 -18.01 -16.44 -33.38
C LEU A 50 -18.63 -15.49 -32.33
N PRO A 51 -19.94 -15.22 -32.36
CA PRO A 51 -20.62 -14.48 -31.29
C PRO A 51 -20.38 -15.08 -29.91
N VAL A 52 -20.53 -16.40 -29.75
CA VAL A 52 -20.37 -17.07 -28.44
C VAL A 52 -18.94 -16.97 -27.94
N LEU A 53 -17.94 -17.20 -28.79
CA LEU A 53 -16.53 -17.05 -28.41
C LEU A 53 -16.18 -15.61 -28.01
N ARG A 54 -16.75 -14.60 -28.69
CA ARG A 54 -16.59 -13.19 -28.31
C ARG A 54 -17.18 -12.90 -26.93
N VAL A 55 -18.35 -13.47 -26.61
CA VAL A 55 -18.95 -13.33 -25.28
C VAL A 55 -18.04 -13.92 -24.21
N VAL A 56 -17.49 -15.12 -24.43
CA VAL A 56 -16.54 -15.75 -23.50
C VAL A 56 -15.27 -14.90 -23.33
N ALA A 57 -14.69 -14.42 -24.43
CA ALA A 57 -13.51 -13.56 -24.38
C ALA A 57 -13.78 -12.24 -23.62
N ASN A 58 -14.95 -11.64 -23.83
CA ASN A 58 -15.37 -10.44 -23.11
C ASN A 58 -15.55 -10.70 -21.61
N LEU A 59 -16.16 -11.84 -21.23
CA LEU A 59 -16.29 -12.23 -19.81
C LEU A 59 -14.93 -12.37 -19.12
N TRP A 60 -13.95 -13.01 -19.78
CA TRP A 60 -12.60 -13.08 -19.24
C TRP A 60 -11.92 -11.72 -19.12
N SER A 61 -12.12 -10.83 -20.10
CA SER A 61 -11.61 -9.46 -20.04
C SER A 61 -12.17 -8.70 -18.83
N ILE A 62 -13.50 -8.80 -18.61
CA ILE A 62 -14.19 -8.20 -17.46
C ILE A 62 -13.65 -8.78 -16.14
N GLN A 63 -13.53 -10.10 -16.03
CA GLN A 63 -12.99 -10.75 -14.83
C GLN A 63 -11.56 -10.30 -14.52
N ARG A 64 -10.70 -10.23 -15.54
CA ARG A 64 -9.32 -9.76 -15.40
C ARG A 64 -9.28 -8.31 -14.90
N GLN A 65 -10.11 -7.45 -15.46
CA GLN A 65 -10.16 -6.04 -15.05
C GLN A 65 -10.67 -5.88 -13.61
N ASN A 66 -11.70 -6.63 -13.21
CA ASN A 66 -12.18 -6.65 -11.83
C ASN A 66 -11.10 -7.07 -10.83
N GLN A 67 -10.30 -8.08 -11.17
CA GLN A 67 -9.19 -8.55 -10.33
C GLN A 67 -8.11 -7.46 -10.17
N THR A 68 -7.70 -6.80 -11.26
CA THR A 68 -6.70 -5.72 -11.23
C THR A 68 -7.15 -4.53 -10.38
N THR A 69 -8.43 -4.13 -10.46
CA THR A 69 -8.94 -3.00 -9.67
C THR A 69 -8.93 -3.30 -8.17
N LYS A 70 -9.25 -4.53 -7.78
CA LYS A 70 -9.21 -4.94 -6.37
C LYS A 70 -7.78 -4.93 -5.83
N GLU A 71 -6.83 -5.47 -6.57
CA GLU A 71 -5.41 -5.48 -6.19
C GLU A 71 -4.83 -4.06 -6.08
N LEU A 72 -5.22 -3.17 -6.99
CA LEU A 72 -4.84 -1.75 -6.94
C LEU A 72 -5.42 -1.05 -5.71
N ALA A 73 -6.69 -1.29 -5.37
CA ALA A 73 -7.33 -0.73 -4.19
C ALA A 73 -6.64 -1.22 -2.89
N ASP A 74 -6.34 -2.53 -2.80
CA ASP A 74 -5.62 -3.10 -1.67
C ASP A 74 -4.20 -2.50 -1.53
N GLN A 75 -3.50 -2.31 -2.65
CA GLN A 75 -2.18 -1.68 -2.64
C GLN A 75 -2.25 -0.20 -2.25
N ALA A 76 -3.24 0.54 -2.74
CA ALA A 76 -3.47 1.94 -2.37
C ALA A 76 -3.77 2.07 -0.86
N GLY A 77 -4.61 1.18 -0.30
CA GLY A 77 -4.89 1.13 1.13
C GLY A 77 -3.62 0.90 1.96
N ARG A 78 -2.80 -0.09 1.59
CA ARG A 78 -1.51 -0.34 2.27
C ARG A 78 -0.55 0.85 2.22
N VAL A 79 -0.53 1.59 1.11
CA VAL A 79 0.31 2.80 0.98
C VAL A 79 -0.21 3.91 1.88
N HIS A 80 -1.53 4.13 1.90
CA HIS A 80 -2.17 5.12 2.76
C HIS A 80 -1.89 4.84 4.24
N ASP A 81 -2.07 3.60 4.71
CA ASP A 81 -1.82 3.23 6.11
C ASP A 81 -0.35 3.48 6.51
N LYS A 82 0.60 3.14 5.64
CA LYS A 82 2.02 3.42 5.86
C LYS A 82 2.31 4.91 5.94
N LEU A 83 1.63 5.72 5.13
CA LEU A 83 1.76 7.17 5.16
C LEU A 83 1.26 7.74 6.49
N CYS A 84 0.11 7.28 6.99
CA CYS A 84 -0.39 7.68 8.31
C CYS A 84 0.62 7.37 9.42
N VAL A 85 1.14 6.14 9.48
CA VAL A 85 2.16 5.75 10.47
C VAL A 85 3.43 6.61 10.35
N PHE A 86 3.81 6.99 9.13
CA PHE A 86 4.96 7.88 8.93
C PHE A 86 4.69 9.30 9.45
N VAL A 87 3.50 9.84 9.20
CA VAL A 87 3.08 11.17 9.69
C VAL A 87 3.08 11.19 11.22
N ASP A 88 2.53 10.16 11.88
CA ASP A 88 2.53 10.06 13.34
C ASP A 88 3.96 10.09 13.91
N LYS A 89 4.88 9.34 13.29
CA LYS A 89 6.30 9.36 13.68
C LYS A 89 6.96 10.72 13.49
N MET A 90 6.59 11.45 12.44
CA MET A 90 7.11 12.80 12.20
C MET A 90 6.56 13.80 13.23
N GLU A 91 5.31 13.65 13.66
CA GLU A 91 4.73 14.47 14.73
C GLU A 91 5.45 14.22 16.07
N ASP A 92 5.69 12.96 16.42
CA ASP A 92 6.44 12.58 17.63
C ASP A 92 7.89 13.08 17.60
N LEU A 93 8.52 13.08 16.42
CA LEU A 93 9.83 13.68 16.22
C LEU A 93 9.78 15.20 16.47
N GLY A 94 8.77 15.90 15.93
CA GLY A 94 8.58 17.33 16.17
C GLY A 94 8.49 17.65 17.67
N LYS A 95 7.65 16.92 18.42
CA LYS A 95 7.54 17.06 19.89
C LYS A 95 8.87 16.82 20.59
N SER A 96 9.66 15.85 20.14
CA SER A 96 10.96 15.53 20.71
C SER A 96 12.00 16.64 20.45
N ILE A 97 11.96 17.26 19.28
CA ILE A 97 12.80 18.40 18.93
C ILE A 97 12.46 19.60 19.82
N ASP A 98 11.18 19.94 19.96
CA ASP A 98 10.73 21.04 20.81
C ASP A 98 11.18 20.83 22.27
N LYS A 99 10.99 19.62 22.78
CA LYS A 99 11.45 19.25 24.13
C LYS A 99 12.97 19.40 24.28
N THR A 100 13.73 18.95 23.29
CA THR A 100 15.19 19.09 23.30
C THR A 100 15.60 20.56 23.29
N GLN A 101 14.91 21.40 22.53
CA GLN A 101 15.16 22.84 22.49
C GLN A 101 14.87 23.52 23.83
N VAL A 102 13.80 23.12 24.53
CA VAL A 102 13.50 23.60 25.88
C VAL A 102 14.61 23.20 26.85
N ILE A 103 15.00 21.92 26.89
CA ILE A 103 16.06 21.42 27.78
C ILE A 103 17.38 22.14 27.50
N TYR A 104 17.72 22.37 26.23
CA TYR A 104 18.90 23.13 25.84
C TYR A 104 18.86 24.55 26.41
N ARG A 105 17.75 25.27 26.24
CA ARG A 105 17.58 26.64 26.72
C ARG A 105 17.64 26.72 28.25
N GLU A 106 16.98 25.81 28.95
CA GLU A 106 17.01 25.74 30.42
C GLU A 106 18.43 25.45 30.95
N SER A 107 19.15 24.53 30.31
CA SER A 107 20.53 24.20 30.66
C SER A 107 21.45 25.39 30.44
N PHE A 108 21.28 26.12 29.33
CA PHE A 108 22.08 27.30 29.03
C PHE A 108 21.78 28.45 30.00
N ASN A 109 20.51 28.68 30.33
CA ASN A 109 20.10 29.67 31.33
C ASN A 109 20.67 29.33 32.73
N THR A 110 20.68 28.06 33.11
CA THR A 110 21.28 27.61 34.39
C THR A 110 22.79 27.85 34.42
N LEU A 111 23.47 27.69 33.27
CA LEU A 111 24.89 27.96 33.13
C LEU A 111 25.21 29.47 33.19
N LYS A 112 24.48 30.30 32.43
CA LYS A 112 24.79 31.73 32.22
C LYS A 112 24.07 32.68 33.20
N ASP A 113 22.74 32.60 33.27
CA ASP A 113 21.91 33.73 33.75
C ASP A 113 21.09 33.46 35.03
N GLY A 114 20.94 32.20 35.45
CA GLY A 114 20.11 31.80 36.61
C GLY A 114 20.62 32.24 37.99
N GLN A 115 19.73 32.21 38.99
CA GLN A 115 20.10 32.45 40.40
C GLN A 115 21.01 31.30 40.88
N GLY A 116 22.28 31.60 41.13
CA GLY A 116 23.30 30.57 41.37
C GLY A 116 24.00 30.06 40.11
N SER A 117 24.00 30.84 39.01
CA SER A 117 24.66 30.44 37.76
C SER A 117 26.11 29.98 38.02
N LEU A 118 26.49 28.90 37.32
CA LEU A 118 27.80 28.28 37.46
C LEU A 118 28.90 29.25 37.03
N THR A 119 28.67 30.08 36.00
CA THR A 119 29.64 31.12 35.59
C THR A 119 29.84 32.17 36.67
N LYS A 120 28.76 32.69 37.28
CA LYS A 120 28.83 33.65 38.39
C LYS A 120 29.52 33.06 39.63
N THR A 121 29.22 31.80 39.93
CA THR A 121 29.79 31.07 41.07
C THR A 121 31.29 30.82 40.88
N VAL A 122 31.70 30.40 39.68
CA VAL A 122 33.12 30.20 39.33
C VAL A 122 33.88 31.54 39.31
N ASN A 123 33.32 32.61 38.76
CA ASN A 123 33.94 33.94 38.79
C ASN A 123 34.18 34.41 40.23
N LYS A 124 33.22 34.20 41.13
CA LYS A 124 33.37 34.52 42.56
C LYS A 124 34.48 33.73 43.24
N PHE A 125 34.71 32.47 42.87
CA PHE A 125 35.85 31.69 43.39
C PHE A 125 37.20 32.20 42.90
N VAL A 126 37.27 32.67 41.64
CA VAL A 126 38.48 33.31 41.09
C VAL A 126 38.78 34.61 41.84
N GLU A 127 37.78 35.45 42.11
CA GLU A 127 37.93 36.68 42.92
C GLU A 127 38.44 36.40 44.34
N LEU A 128 38.03 35.28 44.94
CA LEU A 128 38.47 34.85 46.28
C LEU A 128 39.86 34.17 46.30
N GLY A 129 40.60 34.16 45.18
CA GLY A 129 41.99 33.71 45.12
C GLY A 129 42.19 32.20 44.92
N VAL A 130 41.15 31.46 44.53
CA VAL A 130 41.27 30.03 44.22
C VAL A 130 41.99 29.86 42.88
N LYS A 131 43.06 29.05 42.84
CA LYS A 131 43.80 28.73 41.61
C LYS A 131 42.92 27.93 40.64
N VAL A 132 42.60 28.51 39.48
CA VAL A 132 41.87 27.84 38.39
C VAL A 132 42.83 27.53 37.25
N ASN A 133 42.91 26.26 36.83
CA ASN A 133 43.86 25.78 35.81
C ASN A 133 43.38 25.93 34.36
N LYS A 134 42.08 26.09 34.11
CA LYS A 134 41.50 26.33 32.77
C LYS A 134 40.34 27.32 32.86
N GLN A 135 40.38 28.37 32.04
CA GLN A 135 39.31 29.36 31.97
C GLN A 135 38.16 28.89 31.07
N LEU A 136 36.94 29.31 31.42
CA LEU A 136 35.76 29.08 30.59
C LEU A 136 35.88 29.88 29.27
N PRO A 137 35.42 29.32 28.13
CA PRO A 137 35.45 30.01 26.85
C PRO A 137 34.61 31.31 26.89
N ALA A 138 35.10 32.35 26.21
CA ALA A 138 34.51 33.69 26.21
C ALA A 138 33.03 33.74 25.79
N SER A 139 32.59 32.80 24.95
CA SER A 139 31.19 32.67 24.51
C SER A 139 30.21 32.34 25.65
N VAL A 140 30.71 31.88 26.80
CA VAL A 140 29.91 31.51 27.98
C VAL A 140 30.09 32.54 29.11
N THR A 141 31.21 33.27 29.12
CA THR A 141 31.58 34.22 30.20
C THR A 141 31.31 35.70 29.89
N MET A 142 31.04 36.08 28.64
CA MET A 142 30.77 37.49 28.32
C MET A 142 29.29 37.84 28.50
N GLU A 143 29.08 38.84 29.36
CA GLU A 143 27.97 39.79 29.28
C GLU A 143 27.77 40.19 27.82
N ASP A 144 26.54 40.04 27.33
CA ASP A 144 26.10 40.66 26.09
C ASP A 144 26.16 42.18 26.29
N LEU A 145 27.35 42.77 26.11
CA LEU A 145 27.52 44.19 25.88
C LEU A 145 27.51 44.43 24.37
N SER A 146 26.31 44.37 23.79
CA SER A 146 25.78 45.22 22.71
C SER A 146 24.39 44.77 22.30
#